data_AF-A0A2A4K7J7-F1
#
_entry.id   AF-A0A2A4K7J7-F1
#
_cell.length_a   1.000
_cell.length_b   1.000
_cell.length_c   1.000
_cell.angle_alpha   90.00
_cell.angle_beta   90.00
_cell.angle_gamma   90.00
#
_symmetry.space_group_name_H-M   'P 1'
#
loop_
_entity.id
_entity.type
_entity.pdbx_description
1 polymer ?
#
loop_
_entity_poly.entity_id
_entity_poly.type
_entity_poly.pdbx_seq_one_letter_code
_entity_poly.pdbx_strand_id
1 'polypeptide(L)'
;MVAFCESSSSSREDISAAADTTLTTATERSSVSPRPSSLYRRINVERIDEFSSTPLDLFRVRDPQRRNHMDTLWRWDFWCQLQPKVGKCSDSTRRQQQTGIRQSYYYDAQLDTCLSFAFSGCDGNRNNFPSLIDCERHCKGSSYMTLKDSTRTTYCALQPNAGLCMSLISRYYYDVNANDCKVFVYGGCGGNQNRFKTHSMCMDQCKE
;
A
#
# COMPACT_ATOMS: atom_id res chain seq x y z
N MET A 1 45.48 -1.92 -23.71
CA MET A 1 46.38 -2.49 -22.69
C MET A 1 45.66 -2.49 -21.35
N VAL A 2 45.98 -3.42 -20.45
CA VAL A 2 45.35 -3.58 -19.14
C VAL A 2 46.43 -3.57 -18.06
N ALA A 3 46.22 -2.81 -16.99
CA ALA A 3 46.96 -2.89 -15.73
C ALA A 3 45.94 -2.64 -14.61
N PHE A 4 45.51 -3.68 -13.88
CA PHE A 4 46.20 -4.35 -12.76
C PHE A 4 46.18 -3.54 -11.46
N CYS A 5 45.47 -4.09 -10.47
CA CYS A 5 45.62 -3.74 -9.06
C CYS A 5 46.59 -4.73 -8.42
N GLU A 6 47.42 -4.28 -7.48
CA GLU A 6 48.10 -5.17 -6.53
C GLU A 6 48.01 -4.58 -5.10
N SER A 7 47.96 -5.51 -4.13
CA SER A 7 48.11 -5.29 -2.69
C SER A 7 49.62 -5.41 -2.33
N SER A 8 50.14 -5.23 -1.10
CA SER A 8 49.65 -5.70 0.21
C SER A 8 50.61 -5.33 1.37
N SER A 9 50.10 -5.26 2.61
CA SER A 9 50.80 -5.55 3.91
C SER A 9 52.07 -4.75 4.29
N SER A 10 52.60 -4.73 5.53
CA SER A 10 52.35 -5.43 6.83
C SER A 10 52.57 -4.39 7.99
N SER A 11 52.57 -4.59 9.32
CA SER A 11 52.63 -5.71 10.31
C SER A 11 51.84 -5.28 11.59
N ARG A 12 51.28 -6.17 12.43
CA ARG A 12 51.86 -7.03 13.52
C ARG A 12 52.71 -6.33 14.59
N GLU A 13 52.22 -6.31 15.83
CA GLU A 13 52.53 -7.26 16.95
C GLU A 13 51.18 -7.53 17.67
N ASP A 14 50.72 -8.69 18.16
CA ASP A 14 51.26 -9.91 18.80
C ASP A 14 51.56 -9.80 20.32
N ILE A 15 50.80 -10.53 21.18
CA ILE A 15 51.25 -11.32 22.36
C ILE A 15 50.07 -11.96 23.17
N SER A 16 50.35 -13.17 23.67
CA SER A 16 49.61 -14.09 24.57
C SER A 16 49.40 -13.61 26.03
N ALA A 17 48.71 -14.29 26.96
CA ALA A 17 47.62 -15.29 27.03
C ALA A 17 47.35 -15.58 28.53
N ALA A 18 46.53 -16.61 28.84
CA ALA A 18 46.07 -17.05 30.19
C ALA A 18 45.14 -16.04 30.89
N ALA A 19 43.99 -16.38 31.49
CA ALA A 19 43.52 -17.59 32.18
C ALA A 19 44.09 -17.76 33.60
N ASP A 20 43.26 -17.44 34.60
CA ASP A 20 43.35 -18.05 35.93
C ASP A 20 41.92 -18.27 36.48
N THR A 21 41.74 -19.21 37.40
CA THR A 21 40.42 -19.75 37.79
C THR A 21 40.34 -20.01 39.29
N THR A 22 39.51 -19.25 40.00
CA THR A 22 39.23 -19.45 41.43
C THR A 22 37.82 -20.02 41.64
N LEU A 23 37.74 -21.32 41.90
CA LEU A 23 36.50 -21.96 42.35
C LEU A 23 36.18 -21.55 43.79
N THR A 24 34.95 -21.09 44.04
CA THR A 24 34.37 -21.07 45.39
C THR A 24 33.06 -21.85 45.41
N THR A 25 33.19 -23.15 45.71
CA THR A 25 32.20 -24.06 46.33
C THR A 25 30.73 -23.66 46.29
N ALA A 26 29.91 -24.48 45.63
CA ALA A 26 28.45 -24.46 45.82
C ALA A 26 28.08 -24.99 47.22
N THR A 27 27.13 -24.33 47.89
CA THR A 27 26.53 -24.78 49.14
C THR A 27 25.01 -24.87 48.96
N GLU A 28 24.47 -26.08 48.83
CA GLU A 28 23.02 -26.30 48.87
C GLU A 28 22.50 -26.08 50.30
N ARG A 29 21.35 -25.38 50.46
CA ARG A 29 20.08 -26.06 50.79
C ARG A 29 18.85 -25.14 50.96
N SER A 30 17.70 -25.82 51.01
CA SER A 30 16.45 -25.42 51.70
C SER A 30 15.65 -24.27 51.09
N SER A 31 14.86 -24.64 50.09
CA SER A 31 13.69 -23.91 49.62
C SER A 31 12.63 -23.67 50.71
N VAL A 32 12.26 -22.41 50.96
CA VAL A 32 10.97 -22.02 51.57
C VAL A 32 10.45 -20.76 50.87
N SER A 33 9.30 -20.84 50.21
CA SER A 33 8.64 -19.68 49.58
C SER A 33 7.63 -19.04 50.53
N PRO A 34 7.73 -17.73 50.84
CA PRO A 34 6.64 -16.98 51.47
C PRO A 34 5.40 -16.95 50.58
N ARG A 35 4.20 -17.01 51.18
CA ARG A 35 2.92 -17.01 50.44
C ARG A 35 2.49 -15.59 50.04
N PRO A 36 2.19 -15.32 48.76
CA PRO A 36 1.46 -14.10 48.38
C PRO A 36 -0.04 -14.23 48.70
N SER A 37 -0.69 -13.11 49.05
CA SER A 37 -2.07 -13.08 49.56
C SER A 37 -3.15 -12.84 48.49
N SER A 38 -3.93 -13.90 48.22
CA SER A 38 -5.39 -13.89 48.04
C SER A 38 -6.10 -12.92 47.06
N LEU A 39 -5.44 -12.24 46.12
CA LEU A 39 -6.09 -11.28 45.20
C LEU A 39 -6.01 -11.59 43.69
N TYR A 40 -5.82 -12.84 43.27
CA TYR A 40 -6.19 -13.27 41.92
C TYR A 40 -6.89 -14.64 41.94
N ARG A 41 -8.16 -14.67 41.48
CA ARG A 41 -8.97 -15.89 41.40
C ARG A 41 -8.79 -16.50 40.01
N ARG A 42 -8.27 -17.73 39.93
CA ARG A 42 -8.20 -18.48 38.66
C ARG A 42 -9.61 -18.89 38.22
N ILE A 43 -9.82 -18.93 36.90
CA ILE A 43 -10.96 -19.62 36.27
C ILE A 43 -10.42 -20.97 35.78
N ASN A 44 -11.12 -22.06 36.09
CA ASN A 44 -10.72 -23.41 35.66
C ASN A 44 -11.14 -23.64 34.20
N VAL A 45 -10.26 -24.25 33.41
CA VAL A 45 -10.54 -24.68 32.03
C VAL A 45 -10.97 -26.15 32.06
N GLU A 46 -12.21 -26.41 32.49
CA GLU A 46 -12.68 -27.77 32.71
C GLU A 46 -14.21 -27.91 32.55
N ARG A 47 -14.66 -27.80 31.30
CA ARG A 47 -15.88 -28.46 30.80
C ARG A 47 -15.86 -28.57 29.28
N ILE A 48 -15.41 -29.72 28.78
CA ILE A 48 -15.70 -30.16 27.42
C ILE A 48 -16.84 -31.17 27.57
N ASP A 49 -18.04 -30.77 27.19
CA ASP A 49 -19.17 -31.66 26.97
C ASP A 49 -19.58 -31.51 25.50
N GLU A 50 -19.76 -32.63 24.80
CA GLU A 50 -20.07 -32.66 23.38
C GLU A 50 -21.53 -32.28 23.13
N PHE A 51 -21.80 -31.51 22.06
CA PHE A 51 -22.99 -31.75 21.23
C PHE A 51 -22.80 -31.23 19.81
N SER A 52 -23.34 -31.95 18.82
CA SER A 52 -23.23 -31.58 17.41
C SER A 52 -24.55 -31.06 16.85
N SER A 53 -24.50 -29.95 16.10
CA SER A 53 -25.53 -29.60 15.10
C SER A 53 -25.09 -28.46 14.18
N THR A 54 -25.07 -28.78 12.88
CA THR A 54 -25.30 -27.96 11.66
C THR A 54 -24.58 -26.61 11.41
N PRO A 55 -24.33 -26.22 10.13
CA PRO A 55 -23.43 -25.10 9.80
C PRO A 55 -24.08 -23.70 9.73
N LEU A 56 -25.20 -23.46 10.44
CA LEU A 56 -26.13 -22.37 10.07
C LEU A 56 -26.54 -21.35 11.16
N ASP A 57 -25.91 -21.33 12.34
CA ASP A 57 -26.31 -20.45 13.46
C ASP A 57 -25.26 -19.41 13.94
N LEU A 58 -24.31 -19.02 13.07
CA LEU A 58 -23.35 -17.94 13.36
C LEU A 58 -23.96 -16.50 13.38
N PHE A 59 -25.28 -16.37 13.34
CA PHE A 59 -25.99 -15.08 13.17
C PHE A 59 -26.81 -14.61 14.38
N ARG A 60 -26.48 -15.01 15.63
CA ARG A 60 -27.25 -14.52 16.80
C ARG A 60 -26.52 -14.24 18.13
N VAL A 61 -25.39 -13.53 18.08
CA VAL A 61 -24.94 -12.70 19.21
C VAL A 61 -24.94 -11.22 18.81
N ARG A 62 -25.91 -10.45 19.33
CA ARG A 62 -25.93 -8.98 19.18
C ARG A 62 -25.04 -8.35 20.25
N ASP A 63 -23.75 -8.25 19.97
CA ASP A 63 -22.82 -7.41 20.73
C ASP A 63 -23.09 -5.91 20.44
N PRO A 64 -23.49 -5.09 21.42
CA PRO A 64 -23.74 -3.66 21.20
C PRO A 64 -22.48 -2.85 20.85
N GLN A 65 -21.30 -3.33 21.23
CA GLN A 65 -20.00 -2.65 21.06
C GLN A 65 -19.27 -3.06 19.76
N ARG A 66 -19.72 -4.11 19.05
CA ARG A 66 -19.25 -4.44 17.69
C ARG A 66 -20.13 -3.88 16.57
N ARG A 67 -20.38 -2.57 16.61
CA ARG A 67 -20.74 -1.80 15.42
C ARG A 67 -19.56 -0.91 15.03
N ASN A 68 -19.24 -0.89 13.73
CA ASN A 68 -18.22 -0.04 13.09
C ASN A 68 -16.75 -0.50 13.18
N HIS A 69 -16.44 -1.79 12.97
CA HIS A 69 -15.06 -2.22 12.63
C HIS A 69 -14.97 -3.43 11.68
N MET A 70 -15.77 -3.44 10.61
CA MET A 70 -15.51 -4.16 9.35
C MET A 70 -16.49 -3.66 8.28
N ASP A 71 -16.36 -2.37 7.92
CA ASP A 71 -16.90 -1.81 6.68
C ASP A 71 -16.31 -0.39 6.48
N THR A 72 -16.14 0.03 5.22
CA THR A 72 -15.71 1.39 4.84
C THR A 72 -14.39 1.92 5.44
N LEU A 73 -13.34 1.09 5.47
CA LEU A 73 -12.00 1.66 5.26
C LEU A 73 -11.94 2.18 3.81
N TRP A 74 -12.15 3.49 3.63
CA TRP A 74 -12.07 4.17 2.34
C TRP A 74 -10.63 4.10 1.83
N ARG A 75 -10.34 3.13 0.96
CA ARG A 75 -9.00 2.83 0.44
C ARG A 75 -8.59 3.83 -0.65
N TRP A 76 -8.38 5.08 -0.21
CA TRP A 76 -8.00 6.22 -1.04
C TRP A 76 -6.76 5.94 -1.88
N ASP A 77 -5.86 5.04 -1.45
CA ASP A 77 -4.72 4.52 -2.21
C ASP A 77 -5.08 4.18 -3.67
N PHE A 78 -6.24 3.56 -3.92
CA PHE A 78 -6.68 3.24 -5.29
C PHE A 78 -7.25 4.45 -6.04
N TRP A 79 -7.98 5.33 -5.36
CA TRP A 79 -8.61 6.49 -6.01
C TRP A 79 -7.61 7.60 -6.32
N CYS A 80 -6.65 7.86 -5.44
CA CYS A 80 -5.55 8.80 -5.65
C CYS A 80 -4.62 8.38 -6.80
N GLN A 81 -4.65 7.11 -7.24
CA GLN A 81 -3.86 6.64 -8.39
C GLN A 81 -4.53 6.86 -9.75
N LEU A 82 -5.81 7.25 -9.81
CA LEU A 82 -6.56 7.44 -11.06
C LEU A 82 -6.19 8.76 -11.77
N GLN A 83 -6.25 8.83 -13.12
CA GLN A 83 -6.21 10.13 -13.83
C GLN A 83 -7.30 11.09 -13.33
N PRO A 84 -7.08 12.42 -13.39
CA PRO A 84 -8.16 13.40 -13.34
C PRO A 84 -9.12 13.21 -14.53
N LYS A 85 -10.28 12.60 -14.29
CA LYS A 85 -11.31 12.43 -15.33
C LYS A 85 -12.13 13.71 -15.46
N VAL A 86 -11.89 14.48 -16.52
CA VAL A 86 -12.66 15.70 -16.88
C VAL A 86 -14.16 15.43 -16.97
N GLY A 87 -14.57 14.25 -17.43
CA GLY A 87 -15.98 13.88 -17.64
C GLY A 87 -16.62 14.51 -18.87
N LYS A 88 -17.89 14.20 -19.13
CA LYS A 88 -18.69 14.73 -20.24
C LYS A 88 -20.14 14.90 -19.81
N CYS A 89 -20.64 16.14 -19.75
CA CYS A 89 -22.03 16.41 -19.40
C CYS A 89 -22.92 16.54 -20.63
N SER A 90 -23.95 15.69 -20.69
CA SER A 90 -25.08 15.79 -21.61
C SER A 90 -25.95 17.02 -21.30
N ASP A 91 -26.71 17.49 -22.28
CA ASP A 91 -27.50 18.72 -22.13
C ASP A 91 -28.66 18.60 -21.13
N SER A 92 -29.16 17.39 -20.87
CA SER A 92 -30.12 17.13 -19.79
C SER A 92 -29.47 17.38 -18.42
N THR A 93 -28.29 16.80 -18.16
CA THR A 93 -27.55 16.99 -16.91
C THR A 93 -27.17 18.47 -16.69
N ARG A 94 -26.70 19.18 -17.72
CA ARG A 94 -26.36 20.60 -17.62
C ARG A 94 -27.54 21.47 -17.18
N ARG A 95 -28.72 21.24 -17.75
CA ARG A 95 -29.94 22.02 -17.45
C ARG A 95 -30.52 21.69 -16.08
N GLN A 96 -30.41 20.44 -15.61
CA GLN A 96 -30.98 20.01 -14.34
C GLN A 96 -30.09 20.26 -13.12
N GLN A 97 -28.76 20.25 -13.28
CA GLN A 97 -27.80 20.32 -12.16
C GLN A 97 -26.83 21.51 -12.26
N GLN A 98 -27.05 22.44 -13.20
CA GLN A 98 -26.19 23.61 -13.44
C GLN A 98 -24.69 23.25 -13.59
N THR A 99 -24.39 22.09 -14.21
CA THR A 99 -23.01 21.58 -14.32
C THR A 99 -22.19 22.39 -15.32
N GLY A 100 -21.40 23.32 -14.78
CA GLY A 100 -20.37 24.08 -15.50
C GLY A 100 -18.96 23.51 -15.28
N ILE A 101 -18.04 23.91 -16.16
CA ILE A 101 -16.61 23.63 -16.00
C ILE A 101 -16.11 24.37 -14.76
N ARG A 102 -15.49 23.64 -13.83
CA ARG A 102 -14.96 24.16 -12.56
C ARG A 102 -13.54 23.65 -12.31
N GLN A 103 -12.75 24.44 -11.59
CA GLN A 103 -11.44 24.01 -11.12
C GLN A 103 -11.62 23.00 -9.98
N SER A 104 -11.17 21.77 -10.20
CA SER A 104 -11.05 20.71 -9.20
C SER A 104 -9.56 20.39 -8.97
N TYR A 105 -9.25 19.62 -7.94
CA TYR A 105 -7.91 19.12 -7.64
C TYR A 105 -7.86 17.59 -7.77
N TYR A 106 -6.70 17.06 -8.14
CA TYR A 106 -6.39 15.64 -8.18
C TYR A 106 -5.00 15.40 -7.61
N TYR A 107 -4.73 14.24 -7.03
CA TYR A 107 -3.40 13.85 -6.58
C TYR A 107 -2.64 13.16 -7.70
N ASP A 108 -1.45 13.65 -8.02
CA ASP A 108 -0.55 13.00 -8.95
C ASP A 108 0.43 12.10 -8.19
N ALA A 109 0.18 10.79 -8.24
CA ALA A 109 1.00 9.76 -7.60
C ALA A 109 2.41 9.61 -8.19
N GLN A 110 2.75 10.29 -9.29
CA GLN A 110 4.12 10.34 -9.83
C GLN A 110 4.93 11.50 -9.22
N LEU A 111 4.24 12.52 -8.68
CA LEU A 111 4.82 13.76 -8.16
C LEU A 111 4.58 13.96 -6.65
N ASP A 112 3.87 13.04 -5.97
CA ASP A 112 3.39 13.17 -4.57
C ASP A 112 2.74 14.54 -4.28
N THR A 113 1.99 15.04 -5.27
CA THR A 113 1.55 16.43 -5.31
C THR A 113 0.13 16.53 -5.82
N CYS A 114 -0.69 17.33 -5.14
CA CYS A 114 -2.03 17.68 -5.59
C CYS A 114 -1.97 18.82 -6.62
N LEU A 115 -2.53 18.59 -7.81
CA LEU A 115 -2.55 19.51 -8.95
C LEU A 115 -4.00 19.87 -9.30
N SER A 116 -4.21 21.04 -9.94
CA SER A 116 -5.54 21.48 -10.38
C SER A 116 -5.85 21.07 -11.82
N PHE A 117 -7.12 20.82 -12.11
CA PHE A 117 -7.62 20.54 -13.46
C PHE A 117 -9.02 21.11 -13.69
N ALA A 118 -9.37 21.33 -14.97
CA ALA A 118 -10.71 21.72 -15.37
C ALA A 118 -11.63 20.50 -15.41
N PHE A 119 -12.55 20.41 -14.46
CA PHE A 119 -13.56 19.34 -14.38
C PHE A 119 -14.90 19.81 -14.97
N SER A 120 -15.54 19.01 -15.83
CA SER A 120 -16.80 19.39 -16.51
C SER A 120 -18.03 19.50 -15.60
N GLY A 121 -17.91 19.08 -14.34
CA GLY A 121 -18.96 19.15 -13.34
C GLY A 121 -19.70 17.83 -13.08
N CYS A 122 -19.59 16.86 -14.00
CA CYS A 122 -20.17 15.52 -13.91
C CYS A 122 -19.22 14.46 -14.52
N ASP A 123 -19.59 13.17 -14.46
CA ASP A 123 -18.89 12.09 -15.17
C ASP A 123 -17.40 11.90 -14.84
N GLY A 124 -16.94 12.40 -13.70
CA GLY A 124 -15.57 12.25 -13.20
C GLY A 124 -15.28 10.86 -12.62
N ASN A 125 -14.18 10.78 -11.87
CA ASN A 125 -13.86 9.66 -10.97
C ASN A 125 -13.51 10.24 -9.58
N ARG A 126 -13.00 9.41 -8.67
CA ARG A 126 -12.75 9.80 -7.28
C ARG A 126 -11.43 10.56 -7.03
N ASN A 127 -10.56 10.74 -8.04
CA ASN A 127 -9.42 11.65 -7.93
C ASN A 127 -9.85 13.09 -8.31
N ASN A 128 -10.81 13.62 -7.54
CA ASN A 128 -11.50 14.86 -7.86
C ASN A 128 -12.01 15.52 -6.57
N PHE A 129 -11.21 16.44 -6.05
CA PHE A 129 -11.40 17.13 -4.79
C PHE A 129 -11.79 18.59 -5.03
N PRO A 130 -12.66 19.19 -4.19
CA PRO A 130 -13.09 20.59 -4.36
C PRO A 130 -12.00 21.60 -3.93
N SER A 131 -11.02 21.20 -3.13
CA SER A 131 -9.89 22.04 -2.72
C SER A 131 -8.57 21.28 -2.68
N LEU A 132 -7.46 22.03 -2.71
CA LEU A 132 -6.11 21.48 -2.53
C LEU A 132 -5.98 20.75 -1.18
N ILE A 133 -6.48 21.35 -0.11
CA ILE A 133 -6.43 20.81 1.26
C ILE A 133 -7.20 19.49 1.34
N ASP A 134 -8.33 19.36 0.65
CA ASP A 134 -9.08 18.10 0.62
C ASP A 134 -8.36 17.01 -0.19
N CYS A 135 -7.66 17.37 -1.26
CA CYS A 135 -6.80 16.42 -1.98
C CYS A 135 -5.64 15.95 -1.09
N GLU A 136 -4.92 16.87 -0.46
CA GLU A 136 -3.78 16.55 0.40
C GLU A 136 -4.21 15.69 1.60
N ARG A 137 -5.33 16.02 2.27
CA ARG A 137 -5.82 15.26 3.44
C ARG A 137 -6.19 13.80 3.13
N HIS A 138 -6.55 13.47 1.88
CA HIS A 138 -6.94 12.11 1.50
C HIS A 138 -5.81 11.30 0.84
N CYS A 139 -4.86 11.96 0.18
CA CYS A 139 -3.83 11.28 -0.61
C CYS A 139 -2.39 11.49 -0.11
N LYS A 140 -2.06 12.68 0.38
CA LYS A 140 -0.67 13.08 0.70
C LYS A 140 -0.30 12.63 2.11
N GLY A 141 0.86 12.01 2.26
CA GLY A 141 1.30 11.47 3.55
C GLY A 141 0.56 10.21 4.03
N SER A 142 -0.26 9.57 3.18
CA SER A 142 -0.69 8.18 3.44
C SER A 142 0.55 7.29 3.57
N SER A 143 0.57 6.40 4.57
CA SER A 143 1.74 5.58 4.92
C SER A 143 2.11 4.50 3.88
N TYR A 144 1.44 4.52 2.72
CA TYR A 144 1.50 3.49 1.68
C TYR A 144 2.90 3.29 1.06
N MET A 145 3.78 4.29 1.08
CA MET A 145 5.20 4.12 0.68
C MET A 145 5.96 3.07 1.51
N THR A 146 5.44 2.68 2.68
CA THR A 146 6.02 1.62 3.53
C THR A 146 5.56 0.21 3.12
N LEU A 147 4.46 0.09 2.37
CA LEU A 147 3.96 -1.21 1.89
C LEU A 147 4.67 -1.62 0.60
N LYS A 148 5.85 -2.20 0.79
CA LYS A 148 6.72 -2.78 -0.26
C LYS A 148 6.15 -4.09 -0.84
N ASP A 149 4.85 -4.14 -1.13
CA ASP A 149 4.18 -5.26 -1.79
C ASP A 149 3.57 -4.77 -3.12
N SER A 150 4.33 -4.93 -4.20
CA SER A 150 3.93 -4.55 -5.56
C SER A 150 3.00 -5.60 -6.19
N THR A 151 1.84 -5.82 -5.55
CA THR A 151 0.80 -6.71 -6.07
C THR A 151 0.37 -6.31 -7.48
N ARG A 152 0.00 -7.31 -8.29
CA ARG A 152 -0.31 -7.15 -9.73
C ARG A 152 -1.34 -6.05 -9.99
N THR A 153 -2.40 -6.04 -9.19
CA THR A 153 -3.49 -5.06 -9.20
C THR A 153 -3.04 -3.63 -8.89
N THR A 154 -1.99 -3.44 -8.07
CA THR A 154 -1.53 -2.10 -7.67
C THR A 154 -0.82 -1.38 -8.82
N TYR A 155 0.12 -2.04 -9.50
CA TYR A 155 0.84 -1.35 -10.58
C TYR A 155 -0.02 -1.13 -11.83
N CYS A 156 -1.00 -1.99 -12.09
CA CYS A 156 -1.97 -1.84 -13.19
C CYS A 156 -2.93 -0.64 -13.01
N ALA A 157 -3.06 -0.09 -11.80
CA ALA A 157 -3.82 1.13 -11.54
C ALA A 157 -2.99 2.42 -11.70
N LEU A 158 -1.65 2.33 -11.73
CA LEU A 158 -0.76 3.48 -11.88
C LEU A 158 -0.90 4.13 -13.26
N GLN A 159 -0.62 5.42 -13.34
CA GLN A 159 -0.73 6.15 -14.60
C GLN A 159 0.47 5.94 -15.55
N PRO A 160 0.26 5.94 -16.87
CA PRO A 160 1.33 5.76 -17.84
C PRO A 160 2.39 6.84 -17.67
N ASN A 161 3.59 6.44 -17.29
CA ASN A 161 4.71 7.36 -17.10
C ASN A 161 5.68 7.26 -18.29
N ALA A 162 5.74 8.34 -19.06
CA ALA A 162 6.62 8.48 -20.22
C ALA A 162 8.11 8.53 -19.83
N GLY A 163 8.44 8.93 -18.60
CA GLY A 163 9.79 9.09 -18.11
C GLY A 163 10.46 10.38 -18.59
N LEU A 164 11.78 10.48 -18.35
CA LEU A 164 12.54 11.72 -18.52
C LEU A 164 13.25 11.85 -19.88
N CYS A 165 13.36 10.75 -20.64
CA CYS A 165 14.02 10.73 -21.94
C CYS A 165 13.05 11.10 -23.09
N MET A 166 13.58 11.48 -24.25
CA MET A 166 12.79 12.05 -25.37
C MET A 166 12.59 11.12 -26.57
N SER A 167 12.71 9.79 -26.40
CA SER A 167 12.40 8.83 -27.47
C SER A 167 10.89 8.69 -27.70
N LEU A 168 10.47 8.40 -28.93
CA LEU A 168 9.07 8.22 -29.30
C LEU A 168 8.70 6.73 -29.38
N ILE A 169 8.74 6.01 -28.25
CA ILE A 169 8.52 4.55 -28.23
C ILE A 169 7.07 4.23 -27.85
N SER A 170 6.26 3.76 -28.80
CA SER A 170 4.90 3.26 -28.51
C SER A 170 4.92 2.12 -27.49
N ARG A 171 4.08 2.20 -26.46
CA ARG A 171 3.87 1.19 -25.42
C ARG A 171 2.39 1.11 -25.03
N TYR A 172 2.00 0.04 -24.37
CA TYR A 172 0.64 -0.14 -23.85
C TYR A 172 0.60 0.11 -22.34
N TYR A 173 -0.49 0.67 -21.85
CA TYR A 173 -0.82 0.78 -20.43
C TYR A 173 -2.28 0.38 -20.20
N TYR A 174 -2.62 -0.13 -19.02
CA TYR A 174 -3.98 -0.46 -18.64
C TYR A 174 -4.72 0.78 -18.15
N ASP A 175 -5.86 1.11 -18.75
CA ASP A 175 -6.75 2.16 -18.27
C ASP A 175 -7.93 1.54 -17.51
N VAL A 176 -7.83 1.52 -16.18
CA VAL A 176 -8.86 1.03 -15.25
C VAL A 176 -10.23 1.72 -15.42
N ASN A 177 -10.31 2.90 -16.05
CA ASN A 177 -11.59 3.57 -16.33
C ASN A 177 -12.25 3.06 -17.63
N ALA A 178 -11.49 2.42 -18.51
CA ALA A 178 -11.95 1.82 -19.76
C ALA A 178 -11.96 0.28 -19.73
N ASN A 179 -11.29 -0.32 -18.73
CA ASN A 179 -11.11 -1.77 -18.57
C ASN A 179 -10.43 -2.42 -19.80
N ASP A 180 -9.49 -1.68 -20.40
CA ASP A 180 -8.79 -2.00 -21.65
C ASP A 180 -7.39 -1.35 -21.69
N CYS A 181 -6.52 -1.90 -22.54
CA CYS A 181 -5.14 -1.48 -22.73
C CYS A 181 -4.97 -0.47 -23.86
N LYS A 182 -4.48 0.73 -23.55
CA LYS A 182 -4.34 1.85 -24.49
C LYS A 182 -2.87 2.11 -24.81
N VAL A 183 -2.63 2.69 -25.99
CA VAL A 183 -1.28 3.09 -26.43
C VAL A 183 -0.88 4.44 -25.83
N PHE A 184 0.37 4.56 -25.39
CA PHE A 184 1.01 5.82 -25.05
C PHE A 184 2.45 5.88 -25.59
N VAL A 185 3.05 7.06 -25.56
CA VAL A 185 4.45 7.29 -25.95
C VAL A 185 5.35 7.23 -24.71
N TYR A 186 6.34 6.35 -24.74
CA TYR A 186 7.36 6.19 -23.71
C TYR A 186 8.70 6.78 -24.17
N GLY A 187 9.24 7.67 -23.34
CA GLY A 187 10.48 8.43 -23.53
C GLY A 187 11.76 7.62 -23.62
N GLY A 188 11.75 6.35 -23.19
CA GLY A 188 12.88 5.42 -23.31
C GLY A 188 13.57 5.06 -21.98
N CYS A 189 13.57 5.96 -20.99
CA CYS A 189 14.15 5.73 -19.65
C CYS A 189 13.16 6.08 -18.51
N GLY A 190 13.33 5.43 -17.36
CA GLY A 190 12.54 5.71 -16.15
C GLY A 190 11.08 5.24 -16.22
N GLY A 191 10.16 6.04 -15.70
CA GLY A 191 8.73 5.73 -15.57
C GLY A 191 8.44 4.53 -14.67
N ASN A 192 7.24 3.93 -14.82
CA ASN A 192 6.71 2.89 -13.93
C ASN A 192 6.32 1.60 -14.68
N GLN A 193 5.69 0.67 -13.96
CA GLN A 193 5.40 -0.69 -14.41
C GLN A 193 4.11 -0.84 -15.23
N ASN A 194 3.23 0.17 -15.31
CA ASN A 194 2.06 0.15 -16.20
C ASN A 194 2.49 0.45 -17.67
N ARG A 195 3.34 -0.42 -18.22
CA ARG A 195 4.05 -0.18 -19.49
C ARG A 195 4.51 -1.48 -20.15
N PHE A 196 3.69 -1.98 -21.06
CA PHE A 196 3.86 -3.27 -21.73
C PHE A 196 4.26 -3.08 -23.21
N LYS A 197 4.80 -4.14 -23.83
CA LYS A 197 5.25 -4.12 -25.23
C LYS A 197 4.09 -4.32 -26.22
N THR A 198 3.05 -5.06 -25.83
CA THR A 198 1.90 -5.39 -26.68
C THR A 198 0.59 -5.26 -25.90
N HIS A 199 -0.54 -5.18 -26.62
CA HIS A 199 -1.89 -5.16 -26.03
C HIS A 199 -2.17 -6.44 -25.23
N SER A 200 -1.83 -7.62 -25.77
CA SER A 200 -1.97 -8.91 -25.06
C SER A 200 -1.24 -8.88 -23.73
N MET A 201 0.08 -8.62 -23.70
CA MET A 201 0.85 -8.61 -22.45
C MET A 201 0.25 -7.68 -21.38
N CYS A 202 -0.35 -6.56 -21.80
CA CYS A 202 -1.04 -5.65 -20.91
C CYS A 202 -2.34 -6.26 -20.36
N MET A 203 -3.19 -6.83 -21.21
CA MET A 203 -4.42 -7.50 -20.78
C MET A 203 -4.11 -8.73 -19.91
N ASP A 204 -3.17 -9.57 -20.33
CA ASP A 204 -2.73 -10.78 -19.62
C ASP A 204 -2.17 -10.48 -18.22
N GLN A 205 -1.61 -9.28 -18.01
CA GLN A 205 -1.06 -8.83 -16.71
C GLN A 205 -2.00 -7.93 -15.88
N CYS A 206 -2.97 -7.23 -16.48
CA CYS A 206 -3.80 -6.25 -15.77
C CYS A 206 -5.30 -6.49 -15.80
N LYS A 207 -5.77 -7.37 -16.68
CA LYS A 207 -7.15 -7.85 -16.66
C LYS A 207 -7.25 -9.04 -15.69
N GLU A 208 -8.29 -9.02 -14.86
CA GLU A 208 -8.76 -10.13 -14.04
C GLU A 208 -10.10 -10.64 -14.62
#